data_AF-A0A6C0I041-F1
#
_entry.id   AF-A0A6C0I041-F1
#
_cell.length_a   1.000
_cell.length_b   1.000
_cell.length_c   1.000
_cell.angle_alpha   90.00
_cell.angle_beta   90.00
_cell.angle_gamma   90.00
#
_symmetry.space_group_name_H-M   'P 1'
#
loop_
_entity.id
_entity.type
_entity.pdbx_description
1 polymer ?
#
loop_
_entity_poly.entity_id
_entity_poly.type
_entity_poly.pdbx_seq_one_letter_code
_entity_poly.pdbx_strand_id
1 'polypeptide(L)'
;RNMIYEFERVFRNCRQAGSIDQATFTRYFDEITITIRFMNHLQIVEIREFDYEAKNRDLRIKYLINEISKDEMKKLLQQAEKKHNKLVEVNNIYRMVLTAVGDILNRFLRYLRSIPVKVSVEILDELGNLKEYANECLMDIKHTYASSSMRLFGEKFILKI
;
A
#
# COMPACT_ATOMS: atom_id res chain seq x y z
N ARG A 1 17.81 -1.61 -6.42
CA ARG A 1 17.86 -2.77 -7.35
C ARG A 1 16.44 -3.01 -7.86
N ASN A 2 16.18 -2.95 -9.17
CA ASN A 2 14.82 -3.00 -9.71
C ASN A 2 14.21 -4.41 -9.53
N MET A 3 13.20 -4.55 -8.67
CA MET A 3 12.60 -5.83 -8.32
C MET A 3 11.94 -6.52 -9.52
N ILE A 4 11.35 -5.75 -10.45
CA ILE A 4 10.76 -6.28 -11.69
C ILE A 4 11.83 -6.98 -12.53
N TYR A 5 12.99 -6.35 -12.69
CA TYR A 5 14.10 -6.92 -13.47
C TYR A 5 14.64 -8.22 -12.85
N GLU A 6 14.71 -8.29 -11.52
CA GLU A 6 15.13 -9.52 -10.82
C GLU A 6 14.13 -10.66 -11.04
N PHE A 7 12.83 -10.37 -10.97
CA PHE A 7 11.80 -11.36 -11.31
C PHE A 7 11.92 -11.80 -12.77
N GLU A 8 11.99 -10.88 -13.73
CA GLU A 8 12.16 -11.22 -15.15
C GLU A 8 13.34 -12.18 -15.37
N ARG A 9 14.48 -11.89 -14.75
CA ARG A 9 15.70 -12.70 -14.89
C ARG A 9 15.49 -14.11 -14.34
N VAL A 10 14.96 -14.24 -13.12
CA VAL A 10 14.79 -15.56 -12.49
C VAL A 10 13.72 -16.37 -13.22
N PHE A 11 12.60 -15.74 -13.61
CA PHE A 11 11.55 -16.41 -14.36
C PHE A 11 12.01 -16.87 -15.75
N ARG A 12 12.86 -16.09 -16.46
CA ARG A 12 13.50 -16.54 -17.71
C ARG A 12 14.31 -17.82 -17.51
N ASN A 13 15.06 -17.91 -16.40
CA ASN A 13 15.84 -19.11 -16.07
C ASN A 13 14.95 -20.33 -15.77
N CYS A 14 13.87 -20.14 -15.00
CA CYS A 14 12.91 -21.22 -14.72
C CYS A 14 12.23 -21.73 -15.98
N ARG A 15 11.91 -20.84 -16.94
CA ARG A 15 11.36 -21.22 -18.24
C ARG A 15 12.35 -22.04 -19.08
N GLN A 16 13.62 -21.60 -19.14
CA GLN A 16 14.67 -22.35 -19.86
C GLN A 16 14.90 -23.74 -19.26
N ALA A 17 14.72 -23.90 -17.94
CA ALA A 17 14.80 -25.18 -17.24
C ALA A 17 13.55 -26.06 -17.40
N GLY A 18 12.49 -25.60 -18.08
CA GLY A 18 11.24 -26.33 -18.26
C GLY A 18 10.38 -26.43 -16.99
N SER A 19 10.68 -25.66 -15.94
CA SER A 19 10.00 -25.72 -14.64
C SER A 19 8.63 -25.01 -14.60
N ILE A 20 8.30 -24.25 -15.65
CA ILE A 20 7.04 -23.48 -15.78
C ILE A 20 6.65 -23.35 -17.26
N ASP A 21 5.37 -23.51 -17.59
CA ASP A 21 4.85 -23.28 -18.93
C ASP A 21 4.66 -21.78 -19.23
N GLN A 22 4.49 -21.45 -20.51
CA GLN A 22 4.40 -20.06 -20.97
C GLN A 22 3.16 -19.31 -20.48
N ALA A 23 2.01 -19.99 -20.36
CA ALA A 23 0.77 -19.35 -19.95
C ALA A 23 0.82 -18.99 -18.46
N THR A 24 1.27 -19.94 -17.64
CA THR A 24 1.50 -19.77 -16.20
C THR A 24 2.55 -18.68 -15.94
N PHE A 25 3.66 -18.67 -16.69
CA PHE A 25 4.66 -17.60 -16.63
C PHE A 25 4.02 -16.21 -16.85
N THR A 26 3.23 -16.06 -17.92
CA THR A 26 2.70 -14.76 -18.33
C THR A 26 1.73 -14.22 -17.28
N ARG A 27 0.82 -15.07 -16.78
CA ARG A 27 -0.16 -14.71 -15.74
C ARG A 27 0.52 -14.16 -14.48
N TYR A 28 1.46 -14.90 -13.89
CA TYR A 28 2.08 -14.48 -12.62
C TYR A 28 3.04 -13.32 -12.79
N PHE A 29 3.73 -13.25 -13.93
CA PHE A 29 4.62 -12.13 -14.20
C PHE A 29 3.85 -10.81 -14.31
N ASP A 30 2.69 -10.82 -14.98
CA ASP A 30 1.81 -9.66 -15.08
C ASP A 30 1.28 -9.25 -13.71
N GLU A 31 0.85 -10.21 -12.90
CA GLU A 31 0.34 -9.98 -11.55
C GLU A 31 1.39 -9.36 -10.61
N ILE A 32 2.60 -9.91 -10.60
CA ILE A 32 3.73 -9.37 -9.83
C ILE A 32 4.07 -7.97 -10.31
N THR A 33 4.06 -7.73 -11.61
CA THR A 33 4.31 -6.41 -12.18
C THR A 33 3.27 -5.39 -11.74
N ILE A 34 1.99 -5.75 -11.77
CA ILE A 34 0.88 -4.91 -11.27
C ILE A 34 1.09 -4.61 -9.79
N THR A 35 1.42 -5.63 -9.00
CA THR A 35 1.66 -5.52 -7.55
C THR A 35 2.82 -4.56 -7.26
N ILE A 36 3.95 -4.69 -7.95
CA ILE A 36 5.10 -3.80 -7.76
C ILE A 36 4.78 -2.36 -8.18
N ARG A 37 4.06 -2.17 -9.28
CA ARG A 37 3.61 -0.83 -9.72
C ARG A 37 2.70 -0.19 -8.67
N PHE A 38 1.81 -0.97 -8.08
CA PHE A 38 0.94 -0.53 -7.00
C PHE A 38 1.75 -0.13 -5.75
N MET A 39 2.74 -0.92 -5.34
CA MET A 39 3.62 -0.56 -4.23
C MET A 39 4.33 0.78 -4.48
N ASN A 40 4.86 0.99 -5.69
CA ASN A 40 5.50 2.25 -6.05
C ASN A 40 4.51 3.43 -5.99
N HIS A 41 3.29 3.24 -6.49
CA HIS A 41 2.23 4.25 -6.40
C HIS A 41 1.91 4.61 -4.95
N LEU A 42 1.74 3.62 -4.07
CA LEU A 42 1.51 3.85 -2.64
C LEU A 42 2.64 4.68 -2.02
N GLN A 43 3.89 4.30 -2.30
CA GLN A 43 5.06 4.98 -1.74
C GLN A 43 5.23 6.42 -2.21
N ILE A 44 4.97 6.68 -3.50
CA ILE A 44 5.30 7.96 -4.13
C ILE A 44 4.12 8.94 -4.05
N VAL A 45 2.87 8.46 -4.12
CA VAL A 45 1.69 9.31 -4.34
C VAL A 45 0.75 9.33 -3.14
N GLU A 46 0.52 8.17 -2.51
CA GLU A 46 -0.52 8.01 -1.51
C GLU A 46 -0.03 8.31 -0.09
N ILE A 47 1.18 7.86 0.27
CA ILE A 47 1.78 8.18 1.57
C ILE A 47 2.20 9.65 1.55
N ARG A 48 1.41 10.48 2.26
CA ARG A 48 1.63 11.92 2.35
C ARG A 48 2.10 12.31 3.73
N GLU A 49 3.10 13.17 3.79
CA GLU A 49 3.46 13.88 5.00
C GLU A 49 2.56 15.12 5.14
N PHE A 50 2.10 15.37 6.34
CA PHE A 50 1.30 16.54 6.67
C PHE A 50 1.96 17.26 7.83
N ASP A 51 2.39 18.48 7.60
CA ASP A 51 2.98 19.34 8.62
C ASP A 51 1.88 19.89 9.54
N TYR A 52 1.49 19.05 10.49
CA TYR A 52 0.49 19.34 11.52
C TYR A 52 0.92 20.50 12.41
N GLU A 53 2.21 20.57 12.74
CA GLU A 53 2.76 21.57 13.65
C GLU A 53 2.80 22.96 13.03
N ALA A 54 3.23 23.09 11.76
CA ALA A 54 3.17 24.37 11.05
C ALA A 54 1.74 24.90 10.97
N LYS A 55 0.78 24.05 10.62
CA LYS A 55 -0.62 24.47 10.51
C LYS A 55 -1.23 24.91 11.84
N ASN A 56 -0.90 24.20 12.93
CA ASN A 56 -1.36 24.57 14.27
C ASN A 56 -0.71 25.86 14.77
N ARG A 57 0.55 26.10 14.39
CA ARG A 57 1.25 27.36 14.66
C ARG A 57 0.55 28.53 13.96
N ASP A 58 0.19 28.39 12.69
CA ASP A 58 -0.52 29.43 11.95
C ASP A 58 -1.86 29.79 12.60
N LEU A 59 -2.62 28.78 13.08
CA LEU A 59 -3.87 29.01 13.81
C LEU A 59 -3.63 29.78 15.12
N ARG A 60 -2.55 29.46 15.84
CA ARG A 60 -2.16 30.18 17.06
C ARG A 60 -1.77 31.63 16.76
N ILE A 61 -1.03 31.88 15.67
CA ILE A 61 -0.66 33.24 15.24
C ILE A 61 -1.91 34.06 14.96
N LYS A 62 -2.86 33.52 14.17
CA LYS A 62 -4.14 34.18 13.84
C LYS A 62 -4.94 34.55 15.08
N TYR A 63 -4.98 33.66 16.07
CA TYR A 63 -5.63 33.96 17.34
C TYR A 63 -4.93 35.09 18.10
N LEU A 64 -3.60 35.08 18.18
CA LEU A 64 -2.82 36.12 18.87
C LEU A 64 -2.97 37.51 18.25
N ILE A 65 -3.17 37.59 16.93
CA ILE A 65 -3.43 38.86 16.22
C ILE A 65 -4.92 39.22 16.15
N ASN A 66 -5.78 38.50 16.90
CA ASN A 66 -7.23 38.68 16.96
C ASN A 66 -7.97 38.54 15.60
N GLU A 67 -7.41 37.80 14.64
CA GLU A 67 -8.08 37.48 13.38
C GLU A 67 -9.15 36.39 13.53
N ILE A 68 -9.02 35.53 14.54
CA ILE A 68 -9.99 34.49 14.87
C ILE A 68 -10.28 34.49 16.38
N SER A 69 -11.50 34.13 16.74
CA SER A 69 -11.89 33.94 18.14
C SER A 69 -11.30 32.66 18.73
N LYS A 70 -11.33 32.58 20.07
CA LYS A 70 -10.93 31.37 20.81
C LYS A 70 -11.75 30.14 20.42
N ASP A 71 -13.05 30.31 20.22
CA ASP A 71 -13.95 29.22 19.87
C ASP A 71 -13.72 28.73 18.43
N GLU A 72 -13.45 29.65 17.50
CA GLU A 72 -13.05 29.30 16.13
C GLU A 72 -11.71 28.58 16.10
N MET A 73 -10.71 29.08 16.82
CA MET A 73 -9.41 28.42 16.95
C MET A 73 -9.57 26.99 17.48
N LYS A 74 -10.35 26.80 18.55
CA LYS A 74 -10.63 25.48 19.12
C LYS A 74 -11.26 24.54 18.10
N LYS A 75 -12.28 25.00 17.36
CA LYS A 75 -12.94 24.22 16.31
C LYS A 75 -11.97 23.82 15.20
N LEU A 76 -11.15 24.76 14.73
CA LEU A 76 -10.19 24.53 13.65
C LEU A 76 -9.08 23.55 14.07
N LEU A 77 -8.58 23.66 15.31
CA LEU A 77 -7.61 22.71 15.87
C LEU A 77 -8.19 21.30 15.94
N GLN A 78 -9.40 21.13 16.47
CA GLN A 78 -10.06 19.82 16.54
C GLN A 78 -10.27 19.19 15.16
N GLN A 79 -10.61 20.00 14.14
CA GLN A 79 -10.73 19.52 12.76
C GLN A 79 -9.37 19.12 12.18
N ALA A 80 -8.32 19.91 12.43
CA ALA A 80 -6.97 19.62 11.98
C ALA A 80 -6.44 18.32 12.61
N GLU A 81 -6.66 18.13 13.91
CA GLU A 81 -6.27 16.92 14.66
C GLU A 81 -6.98 15.68 14.11
N LYS A 82 -8.31 15.73 13.93
CA LYS A 82 -9.06 14.62 13.31
C LYS A 82 -8.55 14.29 11.92
N LYS A 83 -8.24 15.30 11.10
CA LYS A 83 -7.68 15.10 9.75
C LYS A 83 -6.30 14.47 9.81
N HIS A 84 -5.45 14.90 10.73
CA HIS A 84 -4.11 14.37 10.91
C HIS A 84 -4.13 12.92 11.38
N ASN A 85 -4.90 12.60 12.42
CA ASN A 85 -5.00 11.23 12.96
C ASN A 85 -5.48 10.26 11.89
N LYS A 86 -6.53 10.64 11.14
CA LYS A 86 -7.00 9.85 10.00
C LYS A 86 -5.91 9.61 8.96
N LEU A 87 -5.14 10.65 8.59
CA LEU A 87 -4.05 10.51 7.62
C LEU A 87 -2.96 9.57 8.14
N VAL A 88 -2.59 9.68 9.42
CA VAL A 88 -1.59 8.83 10.07
C VAL A 88 -2.04 7.37 10.07
N GLU A 89 -3.29 7.09 10.46
CA GLU A 89 -3.83 5.73 10.46
C GLU A 89 -3.84 5.11 9.05
N VAL A 90 -4.25 5.86 8.04
CA VAL A 90 -4.20 5.42 6.64
C VAL A 90 -2.77 5.14 6.18
N ASN A 91 -1.85 6.05 6.47
CA ASN A 91 -0.44 5.87 6.14
C ASN A 91 0.16 4.63 6.83
N ASN A 92 -0.26 4.33 8.06
CA ASN A 92 0.17 3.14 8.78
C ASN A 92 -0.29 1.85 8.08
N ILE A 93 -1.55 1.80 7.62
CA ILE A 93 -2.04 0.66 6.81
C ILE A 93 -1.24 0.54 5.52
N TYR A 94 -0.97 1.65 4.82
CA TYR A 94 -0.22 1.60 3.57
C TYR A 94 1.21 1.10 3.78
N ARG A 95 1.86 1.54 4.85
CA ARG A 95 3.20 1.07 5.25
C ARG A 95 3.21 -0.41 5.62
N MET A 96 2.17 -0.89 6.31
CA MET A 96 1.99 -2.31 6.61
C MET A 96 1.87 -3.13 5.33
N VAL A 97 1.01 -2.73 4.40
CA VAL A 97 0.83 -3.39 3.10
C VAL A 97 2.14 -3.43 2.32
N LEU A 98 2.84 -2.29 2.21
CA LEU A 98 4.14 -2.23 1.53
C LEU A 98 5.18 -3.18 2.12
N THR A 99 5.23 -3.27 3.45
CA THR A 99 6.17 -4.14 4.15
C THR A 99 5.83 -5.61 3.88
N ALA A 100 4.58 -6.00 4.10
CA ALA A 100 4.14 -7.38 3.94
C ALA A 100 4.22 -7.86 2.48
N VAL A 101 3.78 -7.06 1.51
CA VAL A 101 3.94 -7.40 0.08
C VAL A 101 5.41 -7.52 -0.29
N GLY A 102 6.27 -6.60 0.20
CA GLY A 102 7.71 -6.67 -0.01
C GLY A 102 8.30 -7.99 0.50
N ASP A 103 7.89 -8.43 1.69
CA ASP A 103 8.35 -9.69 2.27
C ASP A 103 7.87 -10.92 1.49
N ILE A 104 6.59 -10.93 1.08
CA ILE A 104 6.01 -11.99 0.24
C ILE A 104 6.77 -12.11 -1.09
N LEU A 105 6.97 -10.99 -1.79
CA LEU A 105 7.69 -10.98 -3.07
C LEU A 105 9.15 -11.42 -2.89
N ASN A 106 9.82 -10.99 -1.83
CA ASN A 106 11.19 -11.42 -1.55
C ASN A 106 11.28 -12.92 -1.18
N ARG A 107 10.31 -13.47 -0.45
CA ARG A 107 10.20 -14.90 -0.17
C ARG A 107 10.00 -15.68 -1.47
N PHE A 108 9.09 -15.23 -2.31
CA PHE A 108 8.82 -15.85 -3.60
C PHE A 108 10.04 -15.80 -4.53
N LEU A 109 10.74 -14.67 -4.60
CA LEU A 109 11.98 -14.54 -5.37
C LEU A 109 13.08 -15.50 -4.87
N ARG A 110 13.22 -15.68 -3.55
CA ARG A 110 14.15 -16.64 -2.96
C ARG A 110 13.79 -18.08 -3.34
N TYR A 111 12.50 -18.42 -3.28
CA TYR A 111 11.98 -19.72 -3.70
C TYR A 111 12.27 -20.00 -5.18
N LEU A 112 12.05 -19.03 -6.07
CA LEU A 112 12.36 -19.19 -7.49
C LEU A 112 13.87 -19.36 -7.74
N ARG A 113 14.72 -18.67 -6.97
CA ARG A 113 16.19 -18.79 -7.09
C ARG A 113 16.73 -20.16 -6.68
N SER A 114 16.02 -20.91 -5.83
CA SER A 114 16.40 -22.28 -5.49
C SER A 114 16.13 -23.31 -6.61
N ILE A 115 15.72 -22.87 -7.81
CA ILE A 115 15.44 -23.70 -9.01
C ILE A 115 14.59 -24.93 -8.63
N PRO A 116 13.35 -24.72 -8.19
CA PRO A 116 12.48 -25.83 -7.85
C PRO A 116 12.14 -26.63 -9.13
N VAL A 117 12.03 -27.96 -9.00
CA VAL A 117 11.60 -28.86 -10.09
C VAL A 117 10.21 -28.47 -10.62
N LYS A 118 9.39 -27.86 -9.76
CA LYS A 118 8.06 -27.32 -10.07
C LYS A 118 7.83 -26.04 -9.28
N VAL A 119 7.44 -24.96 -9.95
CA VAL A 119 7.09 -23.70 -9.29
C VAL A 119 5.73 -23.85 -8.58
N SER A 120 5.71 -23.70 -7.25
CA SER A 120 4.48 -23.47 -6.46
C SER A 120 4.28 -21.97 -6.24
N VAL A 121 3.01 -21.56 -6.26
CA VAL A 121 2.56 -20.17 -6.13
C VAL A 121 1.81 -19.91 -4.83
N GLU A 122 1.78 -20.87 -3.91
CA GLU A 122 1.13 -20.75 -2.60
C GLU A 122 1.60 -19.50 -1.83
N ILE A 123 2.85 -19.09 -2.03
CA ILE A 123 3.41 -17.86 -1.44
C ILE A 123 2.68 -16.60 -1.94
N LEU A 124 2.23 -16.59 -3.20
CA LEU A 124 1.49 -15.46 -3.78
C LEU A 124 0.03 -15.43 -3.34
N ASP A 125 -0.56 -16.57 -2.99
CA ASP A 125 -1.94 -16.63 -2.46
C ASP A 125 -2.08 -15.82 -1.15
N GLU A 126 -0.99 -15.64 -0.39
CA GLU A 126 -0.93 -14.77 0.78
C GLU A 126 -1.29 -13.30 0.48
N LEU A 127 -1.10 -12.84 -0.77
CA LEU A 127 -1.46 -11.48 -1.19
C LEU A 127 -2.97 -11.24 -1.12
N GLY A 128 -3.78 -12.28 -1.37
CA GLY A 128 -5.23 -12.22 -1.28
C GLY A 128 -5.69 -11.91 0.15
N ASN A 129 -5.19 -12.67 1.12
CA ASN A 129 -5.52 -12.48 2.54
C ASN A 129 -5.06 -11.11 3.06
N LEU A 130 -3.86 -10.67 2.66
CA LEU A 130 -3.35 -9.34 3.05
C LEU A 130 -4.25 -8.22 2.50
N LYS A 131 -4.76 -8.37 1.28
CA LYS A 131 -5.68 -7.41 0.68
C LYS A 131 -6.99 -7.34 1.44
N GLU A 132 -7.59 -8.48 1.80
CA GLU A 132 -8.84 -8.51 2.56
C GLU A 132 -8.68 -7.80 3.89
N TYR A 133 -7.63 -8.15 4.63
CA TYR A 133 -7.31 -7.51 5.91
C TYR A 133 -7.10 -5.99 5.78
N ALA A 134 -6.32 -5.55 4.79
CA ALA A 134 -6.11 -4.12 4.57
C ALA A 134 -7.41 -3.37 4.23
N ASN A 135 -8.36 -4.02 3.53
CA ASN A 135 -9.67 -3.43 3.25
C ASN A 135 -10.54 -3.28 4.50
N GLU A 136 -10.51 -4.28 5.39
CA GLU A 136 -11.22 -4.22 6.67
C GLU A 136 -10.73 -3.03 7.50
N CYS A 137 -9.41 -2.88 7.67
CA CYS A 137 -8.84 -1.76 8.42
C CYS A 137 -9.24 -0.40 7.84
N LEU A 138 -9.28 -0.24 6.52
CA LEU A 138 -9.73 1.02 5.90
C LEU A 138 -11.22 1.28 6.07
N MET A 139 -12.04 0.22 6.06
CA MET A 139 -13.47 0.33 6.33
C MET A 139 -13.70 0.82 7.76
N ASP A 140 -12.93 0.33 8.73
CA ASP A 140 -13.00 0.80 10.12
C ASP A 140 -12.63 2.29 10.25
N ILE A 141 -11.58 2.74 9.55
CA ILE A 141 -11.22 4.17 9.49
C ILE A 141 -12.36 4.98 8.86
N LYS A 142 -12.95 4.48 7.77
CA LYS A 142 -14.07 5.14 7.10
C LYS A 142 -15.24 5.36 8.07
N HIS A 143 -15.58 4.35 8.87
CA HIS A 143 -16.64 4.43 9.88
C HIS A 143 -16.29 5.39 11.00
N THR A 144 -15.07 5.30 11.54
CA THR A 144 -14.58 6.16 12.65
C THR A 144 -14.60 7.65 12.30
N TYR A 145 -14.22 8.00 11.07
CA TYR A 145 -14.11 9.41 10.64
C TYR A 145 -15.27 9.89 9.76
N ALA A 146 -16.33 9.09 9.59
CA ALA A 146 -17.49 9.37 8.73
C ALA A 146 -17.11 9.89 7.33
N SER A 147 -16.08 9.31 6.73
CA SER A 147 -15.49 9.80 5.48
C SER A 147 -16.16 9.21 4.24
N SER A 148 -16.40 10.05 3.24
CA SER A 148 -16.69 9.60 1.88
C SER A 148 -15.39 9.09 1.22
N SER A 149 -15.40 7.85 0.73
CA SER A 149 -14.34 7.23 -0.09
C SER A 149 -12.96 7.06 0.56
N MET A 150 -12.66 5.83 0.96
CA MET A 150 -11.31 5.37 1.26
C MET A 150 -11.18 3.94 0.71
N ARG A 151 -11.10 3.81 -0.62
CA ARG A 151 -10.93 2.52 -1.28
C ARG A 151 -9.50 2.46 -1.82
N LEU A 152 -8.68 1.58 -1.24
CA LEU A 152 -7.32 1.30 -1.69
C LEU A 152 -7.29 0.49 -3.00
N PHE A 153 -8.33 -0.30 -3.24
CA PHE A 153 -8.32 -1.29 -4.31
C PHE A 153 -9.45 -0.95 -5.28
N GLY A 154 -9.09 -0.31 -6.40
CA GLY A 154 -9.96 -0.35 -7.58
C GLY A 154 -10.11 -1.80 -8.06
N GLU A 155 -11.11 -2.05 -8.91
CA GLU A 155 -11.42 -3.35 -9.56
C GLU A 155 -10.26 -3.97 -10.36
N LYS A 156 -9.05 -3.37 -10.37
CA LYS A 156 -7.87 -3.86 -11.10
C LYS A 156 -6.93 -4.73 -10.26
N PHE A 157 -7.16 -4.86 -8.95
CA PHE A 157 -6.47 -5.85 -8.11
C PHE A 157 -7.28 -7.15 -8.00
N ILE A 158 -7.88 -7.59 -9.13
CA ILE A 158 -8.61 -8.85 -9.21
C ILE A 158 -7.63 -9.89 -9.73
N LEU A 159 -7.10 -10.70 -8.80
CA LEU A 159 -6.82 -12.10 -9.10
C LEU A 159 -8.16 -12.73 -9.50
N LYS A 160 -8.45 -12.77 -10.80
CA LYS A 160 -9.51 -13.65 -11.28
C LYS A 160 -8.91 -15.04 -11.17
N ILE A 161 -9.42 -15.82 -10.22
CA ILE A 161 -9.19 -17.27 -10.18
C ILE A 161 -9.53 -17.81 -11.57
#